data_AF-A0A0S3RWY0-F1
#
_entry.id   AF-A0A0S3RWY0-F1
#
_cell.length_a   1.000
_cell.length_b   1.000
_cell.length_c   1.000
_cell.angle_alpha   90.00
_cell.angle_beta   90.00
_cell.angle_gamma   90.00
#
_symmetry.space_group_name_H-M   'P 1'
#
loop_
_entity.id
_entity.type
_entity.pdbx_description
1 polymer ?
#
loop_
_entity_poly.entity_id
_entity_poly.type
_entity_poly.pdbx_seq_one_letter_code
_entity_poly.pdbx_strand_id
1 'polypeptide(L)'
;MEIVITRCAHIFCRPCILRSLEERKKSGCPLCRQKLSSESDIFSPPPQPETDTAELSSASEKPLSSKVSALIKCLDESRDQNPGVKSVVFSQFRKLLCLLEEPLNAAGFKTLRLDGKMNAKQRANVIVQFQARESGCPTVLLASLRASSAGVNLTAASRLYFMEPWWNHAVEEQAMDRVHRIGQNQPVKIVRFIAQNSFEEKMLVLQERRKLLLKEPYGTERKGIGYLDLKFLLDS
;
A
#
# COMPACT_ATOMS: atom_id res chain seq x y z
N MET A 1 -27.91 -12.56 1.02
CA MET A 1 -27.42 -13.91 1.39
C MET A 1 -26.38 -13.73 2.47
N GLU A 2 -26.64 -14.24 3.67
CA GLU A 2 -25.71 -14.12 4.81
C GLU A 2 -24.61 -15.19 4.69
N ILE A 3 -23.36 -14.76 4.55
CA ILE A 3 -22.18 -15.62 4.46
C ILE A 3 -21.67 -15.87 5.88
N VAL A 4 -21.24 -17.11 6.16
CA VAL A 4 -20.64 -17.49 7.44
C VAL A 4 -19.39 -18.33 7.22
N ILE A 5 -18.51 -18.33 8.22
CA ILE A 5 -17.23 -19.01 8.24
C ILE A 5 -17.25 -20.02 9.39
N THR A 6 -17.00 -21.29 9.12
CA THR A 6 -16.89 -22.31 10.17
C THR A 6 -15.54 -22.22 10.87
N ARG A 7 -15.38 -22.82 12.06
CA ARG A 7 -14.09 -22.93 12.77
C ARG A 7 -12.94 -23.50 11.93
N CYS A 8 -13.27 -24.31 10.93
CA CYS A 8 -12.33 -24.89 9.98
C CYS A 8 -12.02 -24.00 8.76
N ALA A 9 -12.39 -22.71 8.81
CA ALA A 9 -12.19 -21.69 7.79
C ALA A 9 -12.87 -21.98 6.43
N HIS A 10 -13.94 -22.77 6.42
CA HIS A 10 -14.75 -22.99 5.22
C HIS A 10 -15.94 -22.05 5.19
N ILE A 11 -16.28 -21.58 3.98
CA ILE A 11 -17.29 -20.55 3.76
C ILE A 11 -18.58 -21.19 3.25
N PHE A 12 -19.71 -20.85 3.88
CA PHE A 12 -21.04 -21.32 3.49
C PHE A 12 -22.06 -20.18 3.59
N CYS A 13 -23.21 -20.35 2.95
CA CYS A 13 -24.40 -19.55 3.28
C CYS A 13 -24.96 -20.02 4.63
N ARG A 14 -25.35 -19.08 5.51
CA ARG A 14 -25.91 -19.39 6.84
C ARG A 14 -27.05 -20.43 6.80
N PRO A 15 -28.12 -20.27 6.00
CA PRO A 15 -29.19 -21.27 5.95
C PRO A 15 -28.71 -22.64 5.41
N CYS A 16 -27.69 -22.67 4.56
CA CYS A 16 -27.17 -23.92 4.00
C CYS A 16 -26.37 -24.72 5.01
N ILE A 17 -25.54 -24.07 5.84
CA ILE A 17 -24.76 -24.77 6.85
C ILE A 17 -25.64 -25.25 8.01
N LEU A 18 -26.62 -24.46 8.44
CA LEU A 18 -27.56 -24.85 9.50
C LEU A 18 -28.37 -26.08 9.10
N ARG A 19 -28.97 -26.08 7.90
CA ARG A 19 -29.67 -27.25 7.36
C ARG A 19 -28.77 -28.48 7.29
N SER A 20 -27.51 -28.31 6.89
CA SER A 20 -26.56 -29.43 6.80
C SER A 20 -26.19 -30.03 8.16
N LEU A 21 -26.16 -29.21 9.22
CA LEU A 21 -25.93 -29.65 10.59
C LEU A 21 -27.15 -30.31 11.22
N GLU A 22 -28.36 -29.89 10.84
CA GLU A 22 -29.63 -30.49 11.29
C GLU A 22 -29.91 -31.85 10.61
N GLU A 23 -29.68 -31.96 9.30
CA GLU A 23 -29.99 -33.17 8.52
C GLU A 23 -28.96 -34.29 8.71
N ARG A 24 -27.68 -33.95 8.96
CA ARG A 24 -26.63 -34.94 9.17
C ARG A 24 -26.55 -35.30 10.65
N LYS A 25 -26.89 -36.55 11.00
CA LYS A 25 -26.59 -37.18 12.31
C LYS A 25 -25.12 -37.06 12.76
N LYS A 26 -24.21 -36.63 11.88
CA LYS A 26 -22.80 -36.34 12.18
C LYS A 26 -22.57 -34.84 12.08
N SER A 27 -22.41 -34.22 13.23
CA SER A 27 -22.13 -32.80 13.44
C SER A 27 -20.72 -32.44 12.94
N GLY A 28 -20.59 -32.12 11.64
CA GLY A 28 -19.30 -31.81 11.04
C GLY A 28 -19.36 -31.03 9.74
N CYS A 29 -18.26 -30.38 9.42
CA CYS A 29 -18.12 -29.56 8.22
C CYS A 29 -18.31 -30.39 6.94
N PRO A 30 -19.15 -29.96 5.97
CA PRO A 30 -19.36 -30.67 4.71
C PRO A 30 -18.10 -30.83 3.85
N LEU A 31 -17.12 -29.95 3.99
CA LEU A 31 -15.89 -29.94 3.16
C LEU A 31 -14.75 -30.75 3.79
N CYS A 32 -14.47 -30.57 5.08
CA CYS A 32 -13.32 -31.21 5.74
C CYS A 32 -13.68 -32.22 6.85
N ARG A 33 -14.97 -32.41 7.14
CA ARG A 33 -15.50 -33.33 8.16
C ARG A 33 -15.06 -33.03 9.61
N GLN A 34 -14.40 -31.90 9.86
CA GLN A 34 -14.10 -31.47 11.24
C GLN A 34 -15.40 -31.28 12.02
N LYS A 35 -15.40 -31.69 13.30
CA LYS A 35 -16.57 -31.66 14.17
C LYS A 35 -17.03 -30.21 14.41
N LEU A 36 -18.30 -29.93 14.16
CA LEU A 36 -18.93 -28.64 14.39
C LEU A 36 -20.05 -28.87 15.41
N SER A 37 -19.86 -28.40 16.63
CA SER A 37 -20.67 -28.82 17.78
C SER A 37 -22.05 -28.15 17.79
N SER A 38 -22.16 -26.91 17.29
CA SER A 38 -23.42 -26.14 17.15
C SER A 38 -23.18 -24.81 16.40
N GLU A 39 -24.14 -23.87 16.46
CA GLU A 39 -23.99 -22.48 15.98
C GLU A 39 -22.78 -21.73 16.58
N SER A 40 -22.25 -22.17 17.72
CA SER A 40 -21.05 -21.58 18.34
C SER A 40 -19.78 -21.70 17.50
N ASP A 41 -19.73 -22.64 16.55
CA ASP A 41 -18.59 -22.84 15.63
C ASP A 41 -18.79 -22.14 14.26
N ILE A 42 -19.82 -21.28 14.16
CA ILE A 42 -20.20 -20.53 12.97
C ILE A 42 -20.00 -19.04 13.25
N PHE A 43 -19.10 -18.42 12.51
CA PHE A 43 -18.72 -17.02 12.67
C PHE A 43 -19.23 -16.20 11.51
N SER A 44 -19.79 -15.02 11.79
CA SER A 44 -20.02 -14.03 10.73
C SER A 44 -18.68 -13.49 10.26
N PRO A 45 -18.50 -13.24 8.95
CA PRO A 45 -17.34 -12.51 8.47
C PRO A 45 -17.26 -11.17 9.20
N PRO A 46 -16.06 -10.66 9.49
CA PRO A 46 -15.92 -9.30 9.99
C PRO A 46 -16.65 -8.36 9.04
N PRO A 47 -17.37 -7.35 9.56
CA PRO A 47 -18.06 -6.37 8.73
C PRO A 47 -17.06 -5.89 7.67
N GLN A 48 -17.45 -5.97 6.40
CA GLN A 48 -16.60 -5.41 5.36
C GLN A 48 -16.38 -3.95 5.73
N PRO A 49 -15.13 -3.46 5.74
CA PRO A 49 -14.91 -2.03 5.90
C PRO A 49 -15.72 -1.39 4.79
N GLU A 50 -16.73 -0.62 5.19
CA GLU A 50 -17.71 -0.05 4.31
C GLU A 50 -16.95 0.62 3.17
N THR A 51 -17.03 0.04 1.97
CA THR A 51 -16.70 0.78 0.77
C THR A 51 -17.86 1.73 0.60
N ASP A 52 -17.75 2.85 1.32
CA ASP A 52 -18.59 4.02 1.16
C ASP A 52 -18.57 4.41 -0.32
N THR A 53 -19.54 3.90 -1.08
CA THR A 53 -20.26 4.76 -2.03
C THR A 53 -21.05 5.75 -1.20
N ALA A 54 -20.34 6.72 -0.61
CA ALA A 54 -20.96 7.79 0.15
C ALA A 54 -21.49 8.83 -0.84
N GLU A 55 -22.80 8.90 -0.91
CA GLU A 55 -23.49 10.15 -1.20
C GLU A 55 -22.93 11.24 -0.26
N LEU A 56 -22.49 12.34 -0.85
CA LEU A 56 -22.05 13.53 -0.14
C LEU A 56 -23.18 14.00 0.79
N SER A 57 -23.04 13.77 2.09
CA SER A 57 -23.82 14.48 3.08
C SER A 57 -23.00 14.75 4.35
N SER A 58 -22.81 16.04 4.61
CA SER A 58 -22.24 16.69 5.80
C SER A 58 -20.77 16.41 6.14
N ALA A 59 -19.97 17.49 6.07
CA ALA A 59 -18.59 17.59 6.51
C ALA A 59 -18.45 17.26 8.01
N SER A 60 -18.19 15.99 8.31
CA SER A 60 -17.44 15.61 9.49
C SER A 60 -15.99 15.49 9.03
N GLU A 61 -15.16 16.48 9.38
CA GLU A 61 -13.72 16.48 9.07
C GLU A 61 -13.08 15.25 9.72
N LYS A 62 -12.99 14.14 8.98
CA LYS A 62 -12.23 12.97 9.42
C LYS A 62 -10.78 13.46 9.64
N PRO A 63 -10.22 13.33 10.85
CA PRO A 63 -8.89 13.82 11.12
C PRO A 63 -7.88 13.09 10.21
N LEU A 64 -7.03 13.88 9.54
CA LEU A 64 -5.99 13.32 8.69
C LEU A 64 -4.99 12.50 9.52
N SER A 65 -4.51 11.40 8.94
CA SER A 65 -3.40 10.64 9.54
C SER A 65 -2.13 11.50 9.60
N SER A 66 -1.33 11.32 10.66
CA SER A 66 -0.08 12.07 10.89
C SER A 66 0.86 12.05 9.69
N LYS A 67 0.95 10.92 8.98
CA LYS A 67 1.76 10.80 7.76
C LYS A 67 1.22 11.59 6.59
N VAL A 68 -0.10 11.66 6.45
CA VAL A 68 -0.74 12.43 5.38
C VAL A 68 -0.52 13.92 5.62
N SER A 69 -0.70 14.38 6.87
CA SER A 69 -0.39 15.76 7.26
C SER A 69 1.09 16.11 7.03
N ALA A 70 2.01 15.21 7.38
CA ALA A 70 3.44 15.40 7.13
C ALA A 70 3.77 15.43 5.63
N LEU A 71 3.13 14.56 4.82
CA LEU A 71 3.27 14.57 3.37
C LEU A 71 2.83 15.90 2.77
N ILE A 72 1.64 16.40 3.13
CA ILE A 72 1.11 17.68 2.64
C ILE A 72 2.09 18.80 2.99
N LYS A 73 2.56 18.86 4.24
CA LYS A 73 3.55 19.85 4.65
C LYS A 73 4.83 19.81 3.80
N CYS A 74 5.39 18.62 3.54
CA CYS A 74 6.56 18.49 2.69
C CYS A 74 6.30 18.88 1.22
N LEU A 75 5.09 18.61 0.72
CA LEU A 75 4.69 19.00 -0.63
C LEU A 75 4.52 20.52 -0.74
N ASP A 76 3.93 21.15 0.27
CA ASP A 76 3.79 22.62 0.35
C ASP A 76 5.17 23.28 0.41
N GLU A 77 6.06 22.84 1.29
CA GLU A 77 7.44 23.33 1.37
C GLU A 77 8.16 23.20 0.02
N SER A 78 7.93 22.11 -0.71
CA SER A 78 8.53 21.91 -2.03
C SER A 78 7.90 22.80 -3.10
N ARG A 79 6.58 23.06 -3.03
CA ARG A 79 5.86 23.95 -3.95
C ARG A 79 6.28 25.40 -3.74
N ASP A 80 6.46 25.82 -2.50
CA ASP A 80 6.87 27.18 -2.14
C ASP A 80 8.30 27.47 -2.61
N GLN A 81 9.18 26.46 -2.56
CA GLN A 81 10.54 26.57 -3.10
C GLN A 81 10.55 26.64 -4.64
N ASN A 82 9.73 25.81 -5.30
CA ASN A 82 9.62 25.79 -6.75
C ASN A 82 8.29 25.15 -7.17
N PRO A 83 7.31 25.95 -7.67
CA PRO A 83 5.98 25.45 -8.04
C PRO A 83 5.98 24.40 -9.15
N GLY A 84 7.04 24.34 -9.97
CA GLY A 84 7.18 23.38 -11.06
C GLY A 84 7.78 22.03 -10.64
N VAL A 85 8.18 21.87 -9.38
CA VAL A 85 8.78 20.62 -8.89
C VAL A 85 7.73 19.52 -8.86
N LYS A 86 8.06 18.39 -9.51
CA LYS A 86 7.23 17.20 -9.48
C LYS A 86 7.70 16.21 -8.42
N SER A 87 6.71 15.56 -7.81
CA SER A 87 6.87 14.63 -6.70
C SER A 87 6.28 13.28 -7.04
N VAL A 88 6.94 12.19 -6.62
CA VAL A 88 6.35 10.85 -6.62
C VAL A 88 6.18 10.39 -5.18
N VAL A 89 4.97 9.94 -4.85
CA VAL A 89 4.63 9.36 -3.57
C VAL A 89 4.44 7.86 -3.77
N PHE A 90 5.30 7.07 -3.13
CA PHE A 90 5.27 5.63 -3.16
C PHE A 90 4.54 5.04 -1.96
N SER A 91 3.72 4.03 -2.25
CA SER A 91 3.12 3.18 -1.22
C SER A 91 3.03 1.72 -1.69
N GLN A 92 3.16 0.78 -0.77
CA GLN A 92 2.79 -0.62 -0.96
C GLN A 92 1.27 -0.83 -0.90
N PHE A 93 0.54 0.04 -0.20
CA PHE A 93 -0.89 -0.07 0.02
C PHE A 93 -1.67 0.74 -1.01
N ARG A 94 -2.22 0.06 -2.03
CA ARG A 94 -3.08 0.72 -3.03
C ARG A 94 -4.24 1.52 -2.39
N LYS A 95 -4.81 1.01 -1.29
CA LYS A 95 -5.88 1.71 -0.56
C LYS A 95 -5.41 3.08 -0.05
N LEU A 96 -4.18 3.16 0.48
CA LEU A 96 -3.60 4.43 0.92
C LEU A 96 -3.45 5.40 -0.26
N LEU A 97 -3.01 4.93 -1.43
CA LEU A 97 -2.93 5.79 -2.63
C LEU A 97 -4.30 6.37 -3.00
N CYS A 98 -5.39 5.60 -2.90
CA CYS A 98 -6.74 6.14 -3.12
C CYS A 98 -7.11 7.19 -2.06
N LEU A 99 -6.82 6.91 -0.78
CA LEU A 99 -7.14 7.80 0.33
C LEU A 99 -6.32 9.11 0.32
N LEU A 100 -5.19 9.14 -0.39
CA LEU A 100 -4.38 10.34 -0.56
C LEU A 100 -4.95 11.32 -1.60
N GLU A 101 -5.80 10.86 -2.53
CA GLU A 101 -6.29 11.72 -3.63
C GLU A 101 -7.11 12.91 -3.08
N GLU A 102 -8.09 12.66 -2.23
CA GLU A 102 -8.95 13.69 -1.62
C GLU A 102 -8.17 14.75 -0.81
N PRO A 103 -7.34 14.40 0.20
CA PRO A 103 -6.64 15.39 1.00
C PRO A 103 -5.59 16.17 0.20
N LEU A 104 -4.96 15.56 -0.82
CA LEU A 104 -4.03 16.27 -1.70
C LEU A 104 -4.76 17.24 -2.63
N ASN A 105 -5.92 16.86 -3.16
CA ASN A 105 -6.76 17.76 -3.95
C ASN A 105 -7.27 18.93 -3.10
N ALA A 106 -7.68 18.68 -1.86
CA ALA A 106 -8.09 19.74 -0.91
C ALA A 106 -6.93 20.71 -0.59
N ALA A 107 -5.69 20.23 -0.56
CA ALA A 107 -4.48 21.05 -0.42
C ALA A 107 -4.01 21.71 -1.74
N GLY A 108 -4.78 21.58 -2.83
CA GLY A 108 -4.51 22.22 -4.12
C GLY A 108 -3.53 21.49 -5.03
N PHE A 109 -3.19 20.23 -4.75
CA PHE A 109 -2.31 19.43 -5.61
C PHE A 109 -3.10 18.64 -6.65
N LYS A 110 -2.70 18.77 -7.92
CA LYS A 110 -3.21 17.90 -8.98
C LYS A 110 -2.43 16.59 -8.98
N THR A 111 -3.13 15.48 -8.74
CA THR A 111 -2.52 14.15 -8.63
C THR A 111 -2.78 13.27 -9.85
N LEU A 112 -1.83 12.41 -10.19
CA LEU A 112 -2.02 11.25 -11.05
C LEU A 112 -1.79 9.98 -10.25
N ARG A 113 -2.36 8.85 -10.69
CA ARG A 113 -2.15 7.55 -10.05
C ARG A 113 -1.59 6.53 -11.02
N LEU A 114 -0.59 5.78 -10.55
CA LEU A 114 0.05 4.69 -11.26
C LEU A 114 -0.03 3.40 -10.43
N ASP A 115 -0.94 2.52 -10.83
CA ASP A 115 -1.17 1.23 -10.18
C ASP A 115 -0.84 0.03 -11.10
N GLY A 116 -0.45 -1.09 -10.49
CA GLY A 116 -0.10 -2.33 -11.17
C GLY A 116 -1.26 -2.98 -11.92
N LYS A 117 -2.52 -2.63 -11.61
CA LYS A 117 -3.69 -3.12 -12.36
C LYS A 117 -3.95 -2.37 -13.68
N MET A 118 -3.25 -1.27 -13.94
CA MET A 118 -3.42 -0.50 -15.19
C MET A 118 -2.81 -1.25 -16.36
N ASN A 119 -3.50 -1.24 -17.51
CA ASN A 119 -2.95 -1.79 -18.74
C ASN A 119 -1.79 -0.91 -19.28
N ALA A 120 -1.04 -1.43 -20.24
CA ALA A 120 0.15 -0.76 -20.77
C ALA A 120 -0.16 0.63 -21.37
N LYS A 121 -1.30 0.78 -22.07
CA LYS A 121 -1.71 2.04 -22.71
C LYS A 121 -2.06 3.10 -21.66
N GLN A 122 -2.83 2.74 -20.64
CA GLN A 122 -3.17 3.64 -19.53
C GLN A 122 -1.93 4.09 -18.77
N ARG A 123 -1.02 3.15 -18.49
CA ARG A 123 0.26 3.43 -17.84
C ARG A 123 1.10 4.42 -18.65
N ALA A 124 1.26 4.19 -19.96
CA ALA A 124 1.98 5.09 -20.83
C ALA A 124 1.39 6.49 -20.84
N ASN A 125 0.06 6.61 -20.87
CA ASN A 125 -0.63 7.90 -20.82
C ASN A 125 -0.34 8.65 -19.51
N VAL A 126 -0.46 7.99 -18.36
CA VAL A 126 -0.13 8.60 -17.05
C VAL A 126 1.32 9.09 -17.02
N ILE A 127 2.27 8.30 -17.54
CA ILE A 127 3.68 8.69 -17.58
C ILE A 127 3.89 9.92 -18.47
N VAL A 128 3.27 9.95 -19.65
CA VAL A 128 3.34 11.11 -20.56
C VAL A 128 2.77 12.36 -19.89
N GLN A 129 1.58 12.27 -19.28
CA GLN A 129 0.99 13.38 -18.54
C GLN A 129 1.85 13.85 -17.37
N PHE A 130 2.47 12.91 -16.65
CA PHE A 130 3.36 13.24 -15.55
C PHE A 130 4.67 13.88 -16.03
N GLN A 131 5.17 13.54 -17.22
CA GLN A 131 6.39 14.15 -17.76
C GLN A 131 6.16 15.54 -18.39
N ALA A 132 4.93 15.87 -18.80
CA ALA A 132 4.57 17.19 -19.33
C ALA A 132 4.87 18.32 -18.32
N ARG A 133 5.43 19.44 -18.79
CA ARG A 133 5.86 20.58 -17.94
C ARG A 133 5.00 21.83 -18.12
N GLU A 134 3.84 21.72 -18.77
CA GLU A 134 2.95 22.85 -19.02
C GLU A 134 2.30 23.34 -17.72
N SER A 135 1.89 24.62 -17.72
CA SER A 135 1.20 25.20 -16.57
C SER A 135 -0.11 24.46 -16.30
N GLY A 136 -0.34 24.11 -15.05
CA GLY A 136 -1.54 23.38 -14.63
C GLY A 136 -1.48 21.85 -14.84
N CYS A 137 -0.36 21.30 -15.29
CA CYS A 137 -0.14 19.85 -15.28
C CYS A 137 -0.08 19.28 -13.84
N PRO A 138 -0.39 17.99 -13.66
CA PRO A 138 -0.20 17.30 -12.39
C PRO A 138 1.25 17.34 -11.91
N THR A 139 1.44 17.71 -10.64
CA THR A 139 2.75 17.80 -9.97
C THR A 139 3.03 16.62 -9.06
N VAL A 140 2.01 15.85 -8.68
CA VAL A 140 2.14 14.70 -7.77
C VAL A 140 1.72 13.40 -8.46
N LEU A 141 2.59 12.39 -8.43
CA LEU A 141 2.30 11.04 -8.89
C LEU A 141 2.21 10.07 -7.71
N LEU A 142 1.04 9.47 -7.52
CA LEU A 142 0.77 8.42 -6.54
C LEU A 142 1.08 7.06 -7.18
N ALA A 143 2.20 6.44 -6.82
CA ALA A 143 2.68 5.22 -7.47
C ALA A 143 2.73 4.05 -6.48
N SER A 144 2.24 2.89 -6.91
CA SER A 144 2.51 1.67 -6.16
C SER A 144 3.97 1.23 -6.37
N LEU A 145 4.63 0.75 -5.31
CA LEU A 145 5.98 0.16 -5.41
C LEU A 145 6.06 -1.00 -6.41
N ARG A 146 4.95 -1.71 -6.61
CA ARG A 146 4.88 -2.79 -7.60
C ARG A 146 4.78 -2.27 -9.04
N ALA A 147 4.16 -1.12 -9.27
CA ALA A 147 4.06 -0.55 -10.60
C ALA A 147 5.37 0.09 -11.07
N SER A 148 6.24 0.52 -10.16
CA SER A 148 7.55 1.11 -10.51
C SER A 148 8.59 0.09 -10.98
N SER A 149 8.41 -1.20 -10.67
CA SER A 149 9.32 -2.27 -11.15
C SER A 149 9.19 -2.53 -12.66
N ALA A 150 8.10 -2.10 -13.30
CA ALA A 150 7.78 -2.35 -14.71
C ALA A 150 8.58 -1.51 -15.73
N GLY A 151 9.72 -0.93 -15.35
CA GLY A 151 10.59 -0.20 -16.28
C GLY A 151 10.14 1.22 -16.62
N VAL A 152 9.37 1.87 -15.75
CA VAL A 152 8.87 3.23 -15.98
C VAL A 152 9.97 4.29 -15.87
N ASN A 153 9.88 5.36 -16.65
CA ASN A 153 10.79 6.51 -16.58
C ASN A 153 10.11 7.69 -15.86
N LEU A 154 10.66 8.11 -14.72
CA LEU A 154 10.10 9.14 -13.86
C LEU A 154 11.08 10.30 -13.62
N THR A 155 12.00 10.55 -14.57
CA THR A 155 13.00 11.63 -14.51
C THR A 155 12.43 13.06 -14.41
N ALA A 156 11.13 13.24 -14.63
CA ALA A 156 10.48 14.53 -14.40
C ALA A 156 10.37 14.90 -12.90
N ALA A 157 10.41 13.91 -12.01
CA ALA A 157 10.28 14.11 -10.56
C ALA A 157 11.63 14.41 -9.91
N SER A 158 11.68 15.36 -8.98
CA SER A 158 12.88 15.64 -8.16
C SER A 158 12.63 15.47 -6.66
N ARG A 159 11.43 15.01 -6.29
CA ARG A 159 11.05 14.67 -4.93
C ARG A 159 10.46 13.26 -4.89
N LEU A 160 10.93 12.47 -3.94
CA LEU A 160 10.44 11.13 -3.68
C LEU A 160 10.00 11.03 -2.22
N TYR A 161 8.78 10.53 -2.02
CA TYR A 161 8.20 10.30 -0.69
C TYR A 161 7.80 8.83 -0.56
N PHE A 162 8.30 8.13 0.45
CA PHE A 162 7.85 6.78 0.79
C PHE A 162 6.93 6.86 2.00
N MET A 163 5.68 6.43 1.84
CA MET A 163 4.68 6.49 2.91
C MET A 163 4.90 5.43 3.99
N GLU A 164 5.58 4.34 3.67
CA GLU A 164 5.97 3.31 4.62
C GLU A 164 7.23 2.57 4.16
N PRO A 165 8.02 2.00 5.09
CA PRO A 165 9.20 1.21 4.74
C PRO A 165 8.80 -0.14 4.14
N TRP A 166 9.52 -0.58 3.11
CA TRP A 166 9.30 -1.87 2.47
C TRP A 166 10.37 -2.89 2.86
N TRP A 167 10.00 -4.10 3.27
CA TRP A 167 10.96 -5.10 3.79
C TRP A 167 12.12 -5.43 2.82
N ASN A 168 11.93 -5.25 1.51
CA ASN A 168 12.97 -5.45 0.50
C ASN A 168 13.58 -4.11 0.04
N HIS A 169 14.77 -3.79 0.56
CA HIS A 169 15.52 -2.59 0.19
C HIS A 169 15.78 -2.46 -1.32
N ALA A 170 16.04 -3.57 -2.03
CA ALA A 170 16.35 -3.54 -3.46
C ALA A 170 15.19 -3.01 -4.32
N VAL A 171 13.95 -3.23 -3.87
CA VAL A 171 12.75 -2.71 -4.56
C VAL A 171 12.66 -1.19 -4.40
N GLU A 172 13.01 -0.65 -3.23
CA GLU A 172 13.08 0.80 -3.03
C GLU A 172 14.22 1.41 -3.86
N GLU A 173 15.41 0.81 -3.85
CA GLU A 173 16.55 1.25 -4.69
C GLU A 173 16.17 1.29 -6.16
N GLN A 174 15.55 0.22 -6.67
CA GLN A 174 15.09 0.20 -8.05
C GLN A 174 14.06 1.30 -8.34
N ALA A 175 13.17 1.61 -7.40
CA ALA A 175 12.20 2.69 -7.54
C ALA A 175 12.88 4.08 -7.55
N MET A 176 13.89 4.28 -6.70
CA MET A 176 14.72 5.50 -6.69
C MET A 176 15.47 5.66 -8.01
N ASP A 177 16.04 4.58 -8.56
CA ASP A 177 16.75 4.57 -9.85
C ASP A 177 15.84 4.93 -11.04
N ARG A 178 14.51 4.78 -10.92
CA ARG A 178 13.57 5.25 -11.97
C ARG A 178 13.49 6.77 -12.06
N VAL A 179 13.86 7.47 -10.98
CA VAL A 179 13.87 8.92 -10.89
C VAL A 179 15.29 9.48 -11.02
N HIS A 180 16.25 8.88 -10.30
CA HIS A 180 17.66 9.19 -10.41
C HIS A 180 18.28 8.49 -11.62
N ARG A 181 17.80 8.85 -12.81
CA ARG A 181 18.23 8.27 -14.08
C ARG A 181 18.80 9.34 -15.01
N ILE A 182 19.57 8.90 -16.00
CA ILE A 182 20.06 9.74 -17.11
C ILE A 182 18.87 10.53 -17.69
N GLY A 183 19.01 11.86 -17.76
CA GLY A 183 17.96 12.80 -18.16
C GLY A 183 17.33 13.59 -16.99
N GLN A 184 17.73 13.31 -15.75
CA GLN A 184 17.43 14.16 -14.59
C GLN A 184 18.45 15.30 -14.48
N ASN A 185 17.97 16.54 -14.37
CA ASN A 185 18.80 17.75 -14.29
C ASN A 185 18.68 18.47 -12.94
N GLN A 186 17.91 17.92 -12.00
CA GLN A 186 17.65 18.51 -10.68
C GLN A 186 18.09 17.55 -9.56
N PRO A 187 18.55 18.07 -8.41
CA PRO A 187 18.87 17.23 -7.26
C PRO A 187 17.60 16.51 -6.76
N VAL A 188 17.70 15.19 -6.64
CA VAL A 188 16.60 14.34 -6.16
C VAL A 188 16.64 14.28 -4.64
N LYS A 189 15.58 14.77 -3.99
CA LYS A 189 15.40 14.63 -2.53
C LYS A 189 14.49 13.45 -2.25
N ILE A 190 14.93 12.56 -1.36
CA ILE A 190 14.19 11.38 -0.94
C ILE A 190 13.82 11.53 0.53
N VAL A 191 12.54 11.32 0.85
CA VAL A 191 11.99 11.37 2.20
C VAL A 191 11.26 10.05 2.49
N ARG A 192 11.55 9.45 3.64
CA ARG A 192 10.87 8.25 4.13
C ARG A 192 10.07 8.61 5.38
N PHE A 193 8.77 8.36 5.37
CA PHE A 193 7.91 8.57 6.53
C PHE A 193 7.89 7.32 7.41
N ILE A 194 8.37 7.47 8.64
CA ILE A 194 8.47 6.41 9.63
C ILE A 194 7.72 6.85 10.88
N ALA A 195 6.74 6.07 11.31
CA ALA A 195 6.05 6.31 12.57
C ALA A 195 6.94 5.88 13.75
N GLN A 196 7.15 6.79 14.69
CA GLN A 196 7.96 6.53 15.89
C GLN A 196 7.29 5.51 16.81
N ASN A 197 8.10 4.72 17.53
CA ASN A 197 7.66 3.68 18.45
C ASN A 197 6.68 2.71 17.82
N SER A 198 6.93 2.36 16.55
CA SER A 198 6.03 1.52 15.76
C SER A 198 6.76 0.36 15.11
N PHE A 199 5.97 -0.56 14.57
CA PHE A 199 6.43 -1.66 13.74
C PHE A 199 7.33 -1.21 12.56
N GLU A 200 7.16 0.03 12.08
CA GLU A 200 7.93 0.56 10.95
C GLU A 200 9.40 0.78 11.29
N GLU A 201 9.73 1.11 12.55
CA GLU A 201 11.12 1.20 13.00
C GLU A 201 11.77 -0.19 13.03
N LYS A 202 11.04 -1.20 13.51
CA LYS A 202 11.48 -2.60 13.47
C LYS A 202 11.68 -3.07 12.02
N MET A 203 10.85 -2.59 11.08
CA MET A 203 11.00 -2.88 9.66
C MET A 203 12.32 -2.33 9.09
N LEU A 204 12.75 -1.13 9.49
CA LEU A 204 14.06 -0.59 9.07
C LEU A 204 15.22 -1.43 9.60
N VAL A 205 15.16 -1.85 10.87
CA VAL A 205 16.17 -2.76 11.44
C VAL A 205 16.23 -4.08 10.66
N LEU A 206 15.07 -4.60 10.24
CA LEU A 206 15.01 -5.80 9.42
C LEU A 206 15.63 -5.59 8.03
N GLN A 207 15.37 -4.46 7.38
CA GLN A 207 16.01 -4.11 6.10
C GLN A 207 17.54 -4.07 6.24
N GLU A 208 18.05 -3.43 7.29
CA GLU A 208 19.49 -3.33 7.57
C GLU A 208 20.13 -4.72 7.73
N ARG A 209 19.51 -5.57 8.56
CA ARG A 209 19.97 -6.96 8.76
C ARG A 209 20.02 -7.73 7.46
N ARG A 210 18.99 -7.61 6.62
CA ARG A 210 18.96 -8.27 5.31
C ARG A 210 20.03 -7.73 4.38
N LYS A 211 20.25 -6.42 4.35
CA LYS A 211 21.30 -5.79 3.53
C LYS A 211 22.68 -6.29 3.91
N LEU A 212 22.94 -6.51 5.20
CA LEU A 212 24.20 -7.10 5.67
C LEU A 212 24.36 -8.56 5.22
N LEU A 213 23.31 -9.37 5.32
CA LEU A 213 23.33 -10.77 4.87
C LEU A 213 23.59 -10.89 3.36
N LEU A 214 23.06 -9.98 2.54
CA LEU A 214 23.33 -9.98 1.09
C LEU A 214 24.78 -9.60 0.73
N LYS A 215 25.52 -8.92 1.63
CA LYS A 215 26.93 -8.58 1.40
C LYS A 215 27.88 -9.74 1.68
N GLU A 216 27.41 -10.80 2.35
CA GLU A 216 28.22 -11.98 2.61
C GLU A 216 28.37 -12.82 1.33
N PRO A 217 29.57 -13.40 1.07
CA PRO A 217 29.86 -14.13 -0.17
C PRO A 217 28.97 -15.35 -0.43
N TYR A 218 28.27 -15.85 0.59
CA TYR A 218 27.29 -16.95 0.51
C TYR A 218 25.85 -16.51 0.83
N GLY A 219 25.61 -15.21 0.92
CA GLY A 219 24.30 -14.64 1.22
C GLY A 219 23.27 -14.97 0.14
N THR A 220 22.32 -15.86 0.45
CA THR A 220 21.20 -16.14 -0.46
C THR A 220 20.03 -15.22 -0.13
N GLU A 221 19.56 -14.44 -1.12
CA GLU A 221 18.38 -13.59 -0.94
C GLU A 221 17.12 -14.46 -0.73
N ARG A 222 16.56 -14.42 0.48
CA ARG A 222 15.30 -15.13 0.78
C ARG A 222 14.13 -14.37 0.18
N LYS A 223 13.35 -15.03 -0.68
CA LYS A 223 12.09 -14.50 -1.22
C LYS A 223 11.02 -14.47 -0.12
N GLY A 224 10.92 -13.35 0.59
CA GLY A 224 9.86 -13.08 1.57
C GLY A 224 10.34 -12.96 3.01
N ILE A 225 9.39 -12.75 3.92
CA ILE A 225 9.58 -12.59 5.37
C ILE A 225 9.49 -13.97 6.03
N GLY A 226 10.54 -14.41 6.73
CA GLY A 226 10.57 -15.70 7.41
C GLY A 226 9.97 -15.66 8.80
N TYR A 227 9.80 -16.83 9.45
CA TYR A 227 9.27 -16.92 10.81
C TYR A 227 10.05 -16.09 11.83
N LEU A 228 11.38 -16.13 11.77
CA LEU A 228 12.23 -15.35 12.68
C LEU A 228 12.08 -13.84 12.48
N ASP A 229 11.84 -13.40 11.25
CA ASP A 229 11.59 -12.00 10.94
C ASP A 229 10.23 -11.57 11.47
N LEU A 230 9.19 -12.40 11.28
CA LEU A 230 7.86 -12.14 11.84
C LEU A 230 7.90 -12.09 13.36
N LYS A 231 8.61 -13.02 14.00
CA LYS A 231 8.81 -13.03 15.44
C LYS A 231 9.48 -11.74 15.91
N PHE A 232 10.58 -11.35 15.27
CA PHE A 232 11.27 -10.08 15.59
C PHE A 232 10.37 -8.85 15.42
N LEU A 233 9.54 -8.85 14.38
CA LEU A 233 8.66 -7.73 14.07
C LEU A 233 7.46 -7.63 15.03
N LEU A 234 6.97 -8.76 15.56
CA LEU A 234 5.77 -8.83 16.39
C LEU A 234 6.05 -8.93 17.89
N ASP A 235 7.22 -9.43 18.30
CA ASP A 235 7.61 -9.46 19.71
C ASP A 235 7.77 -8.02 20.20
N SER A 236 7.06 -7.66 21.28
CA SER A 236 6.97 -6.30 21.83
C SER A 236 8.31 -5.83 22.38
#